data_AF-A0A257PFH6-F1
#
_entry.id   AF-A0A257PFH6-F1
#
_cell.length_a   1.000
_cell.length_b   1.000
_cell.length_c   1.000
_cell.angle_alpha   90.00
_cell.angle_beta   90.00
_cell.angle_gamma   90.00
#
_symmetry.space_group_name_H-M   'P 1'
#
loop_
_entity.id
_entity.type
_entity.pdbx_description
1 polymer ?
#
loop_
_entity_poly.entity_id
_entity_poly.type
_entity_poly.pdbx_seq_one_letter_code
_entity_poly.pdbx_strand_id
1 'polypeptide(L)' 'MSMSDPIADMLTRIRNAQMVAKAKVTMPASKIKAAIAQVLHEEGY' A
#
# COMPACT_ATOMS: atom_id res chain seq x y z
N MET A 1 15.13 -12.20 -4.55
CA MET A 1 13.72 -12.41 -4.19
C MET A 1 12.87 -11.90 -5.34
N SER A 2 12.17 -12.78 -6.05
CA SER A 2 11.19 -12.39 -7.07
C SER A 2 9.98 -11.80 -6.37
N MET A 3 9.56 -10.60 -6.76
CA MET A 3 8.36 -9.96 -6.23
C MET A 3 7.14 -10.58 -6.90
N SER A 4 6.66 -11.69 -6.34
CA SER A 4 5.58 -12.49 -6.92
C SER A 4 4.22 -11.80 -6.85
N ASP A 5 4.00 -10.93 -5.85
CA ASP A 5 2.74 -10.21 -5.69
C ASP A 5 2.96 -8.74 -5.28
N PRO A 6 2.87 -7.80 -6.24
CA PRO A 6 2.98 -6.38 -5.98
C PRO A 6 1.86 -5.77 -5.12
N ILE A 7 0.69 -6.41 -5.06
CA ILE A 7 -0.45 -5.94 -4.26
C ILE A 7 -0.26 -6.36 -2.81
N ALA A 8 0.11 -7.62 -2.56
CA ALA A 8 0.42 -8.10 -1.21
C ALA A 8 1.57 -7.31 -0.58
N ASP A 9 2.61 -6.97 -1.35
CA ASP A 9 3.69 -6.08 -0.88
C ASP A 9 3.19 -4.69 -0.51
N MET A 10 2.32 -4.07 -1.33
CA MET A 10 1.71 -2.77 -1.03
C MET A 10 0.97 -2.78 0.30
N LEU A 11 0.08 -3.75 0.51
CA LEU A 11 -0.72 -3.86 1.73
C LEU A 11 0.15 -4.15 2.95
N THR A 12 1.17 -5.00 2.79
CA THR A 12 2.12 -5.32 3.86
C THR A 12 2.91 -4.08 4.29
N ARG A 13 3.35 -3.24 3.34
CA ARG A 13 4.04 -1.98 3.65
C ARG A 13 3.15 -0.99 4.41
N ILE A 14 1.88 -0.86 4.01
CA ILE A 14 0.91 0.00 4.70
C ILE A 14 0.70 -0.48 6.13
N ARG A 15 0.42 -1.78 6.33
CA ARG A 15 0.26 -2.38 7.67
C ARG A 15 1.48 -2.15 8.54
N ASN A 16 2.67 -2.43 8.02
CA ASN A 16 3.91 -2.27 8.78
C ASN A 16 4.17 -0.82 9.16
N ALA A 17 3.85 0.13 8.28
CA ALA A 17 3.95 1.55 8.57
C ALA A 17 2.94 2.01 9.63
N GLN A 18 1.70 1.52 9.58
CA GLN A 18 0.71 1.78 10.62
C GLN A 18 1.16 1.25 11.99
N MET A 19 1.72 0.03 12.04
CA MET A 19 2.21 -0.57 13.30
C MET A 19 3.31 0.26 13.98
N VAL A 20 4.11 1.01 13.22
CA VAL A 20 5.17 1.89 13.75
C VAL A 20 4.80 3.38 13.70
N ALA A 21 3.52 3.70 13.52
CA ALA A 21 2.98 5.06 13.44
C ALA A 21 3.68 5.97 12.40
N LYS A 22 4.11 5.40 11.27
CA LYS A 22 4.78 6.17 10.21
C LYS A 22 3.75 6.90 9.36
N ALA A 23 3.87 8.23 9.28
CA ALA A 23 2.91 9.09 8.59
C ALA A 23 2.86 8.91 7.06
N LYS A 24 3.91 8.38 6.42
CA LYS A 24 4.01 8.25 4.96
C LYS A 24 4.76 6.98 4.54
N VAL A 25 4.30 6.36 3.45
CA VAL A 25 4.92 5.17 2.83
C VAL A 25 5.16 5.45 1.35
N THR A 26 6.32 5.02 0.83
CA THR A 26 6.68 5.13 -0.59
C THR A 26 6.82 3.73 -1.20
N MET A 27 6.35 3.58 -2.43
CA MET A 27 6.43 2.33 -3.21
C MET A 27 6.29 2.60 -4.71
N PRO A 28 6.72 1.67 -5.59
CA PRO A 28 6.54 1.81 -7.03
C PRO A 28 5.07 1.89 -7.43
N ALA A 29 4.74 2.90 -8.24
CA ALA A 29 3.37 3.15 -8.71
C ALA A 29 2.94 2.15 -9.77
N SER A 30 1.66 1.77 -9.73
CA SER A 30 0.97 1.06 -10.82
C SER A 30 -0.48 1.52 -10.86
N LYS A 31 -1.14 1.38 -12.02
CA LYS A 31 -2.56 1.76 -12.17
C LYS A 31 -3.46 1.07 -11.14
N ILE A 32 -3.20 -0.21 -10.87
CA ILE A 32 -3.96 -1.02 -9.91
C ILE A 32 -3.72 -0.54 -8.47
N LYS A 33 -2.46 -0.29 -8.08
CA LYS A 33 -2.14 0.22 -6.74
C LYS A 33 -2.77 1.59 -6.47
N ALA A 34 -2.80 2.46 -7.48
CA ALA A 34 -3.45 3.77 -7.38
C ALA A 34 -4.97 3.62 -7.17
N ALA A 35 -5.63 2.74 -7.93
CA ALA A 35 -7.05 2.46 -7.75
C ALA A 35 -7.37 1.88 -6.36
N ILE A 36 -6.55 0.95 -5.86
CA ILE A 36 -6.71 0.39 -4.51
C ILE A 36 -6.54 1.49 -3.45
N ALA A 37 -5.51 2.33 -3.56
CA ALA A 37 -5.28 3.43 -2.63
C ALA A 37 -6.44 4.44 -2.65
N GLN A 38 -7.03 4.70 -3.82
CA GLN A 38 -8.20 5.56 -3.97
C GLN A 38 -9.42 4.97 -3.25
N VAL A 39 -9.72 3.69 -3.44
CA VAL A 39 -10.83 3.02 -2.74
C VAL A 39 -10.61 3.05 -1.22
N LEU A 40 -9.40 2.74 -0.75
CA LEU A 40 -9.09 2.81 0.68
C LEU A 40 -9.33 4.22 1.25
N HIS A 41 -8.96 5.26 0.50
CA HIS A 41 -9.19 6.64 0.88
C HIS A 41 -10.69 7.00 0.91
N GLU A 42 -11.46 6.55 -0.07
CA GLU A 42 -12.91 6.78 -0.16
C GLU A 42 -13.68 6.10 0.98
N GLU A 43 -13.23 4.92 1.39
CA GLU A 43 -13.78 4.17 2.54
C GLU A 43 -13.33 4.73 3.90
N GLY A 44 -12.45 5.75 3.93
CA GLY A 44 -12.01 6.42 5.14
C GLY A 44 -10.91 5.71 5.93
N TYR A 45 -10.12 4.85 5.29
CA TYR A 45 -8.92 4.24 5.86
C TYR A 45 -7.69 5.17 5.87
#